data_AF-A0A851X9M3-F1
#
_entry.id   AF-A0A851X9M3-F1
#
_cell.length_a   1.000
_cell.length_b   1.000
_cell.length_c   1.000
_cell.angle_alpha   90.00
_cell.angle_beta   90.00
_cell.angle_gamma   90.00
#
_symmetry.space_group_name_H-M   'P 1'
#
loop_
_entity.id
_entity.type
_entity.pdbx_description
1 polymer ?
#
loop_
_entity_poly.entity_id
_entity_poly.type
_entity_poly.pdbx_seq_one_letter_code
_entity_poly.pdbx_strand_id
1 'polypeptide(L)'
;RWTDYIPLGKRIPGTRFIAFKVPLRKTFDQNLHPEERFSPHDLIKKIKEQKEELGLIIDLTYTTRYYRPEELPASVFYSKILTMGHQIPDRHTVSQFKYVVKQFLRDNRNNNKLIGVHCTHGLNRTGYMVCR
;
A
#
# COMPACT_ATOMS: atom_id res chain seq x y z
N ARG A 1 14.41 -8.98 7.87
CA ARG A 1 14.23 -7.98 6.78
C ARG A 1 12.84 -7.39 6.72
N TRP A 2 11.73 -8.13 6.54
CA TRP A 2 10.39 -7.49 6.58
C TRP A 2 10.05 -6.91 7.97
N THR A 3 10.51 -7.56 9.03
CA THR A 3 10.36 -7.13 10.43
C THR A 3 11.15 -5.86 10.73
N ASP A 4 12.27 -5.63 10.04
CA ASP A 4 13.17 -4.47 10.21
C ASP A 4 12.56 -3.13 9.78
N TYR A 5 11.41 -3.11 9.10
CA TYR A 5 10.75 -1.89 8.62
C TYR A 5 9.52 -1.55 9.44
N ILE A 6 9.31 -0.25 9.68
CA ILE A 6 8.10 0.27 10.29
C ILE A 6 6.86 -0.14 9.45
N PRO A 7 5.75 -0.57 10.08
CA PRO A 7 4.60 -1.07 9.32
C PRO A 7 3.93 -0.03 8.43
N LEU A 8 3.72 1.18 8.96
CA LEU A 8 2.96 2.25 8.31
C LEU A 8 3.70 3.58 8.50
N GLY A 9 3.92 4.30 7.40
CA GLY A 9 4.45 5.66 7.42
C GLY A 9 3.39 6.69 7.83
N LYS A 10 3.69 7.97 7.61
CA LYS A 10 2.72 9.07 7.72
C LYS A 10 2.25 9.49 6.35
N ARG A 11 1.09 10.15 6.29
CA ARG A 11 0.67 10.88 5.08
C ARG A 11 1.79 11.82 4.63
N ILE A 12 2.09 11.80 3.33
CA ILE A 12 3.07 12.71 2.74
C ILE A 12 2.43 14.11 2.62
N PRO A 13 2.98 15.15 3.27
CA PRO A 13 2.41 16.49 3.26
C PRO A 13 2.17 17.03 1.85
N GLY A 14 1.06 17.74 1.65
CA GLY A 14 0.67 18.26 0.33
C GLY A 14 0.15 17.21 -0.66
N THR A 15 0.06 15.94 -0.27
CA THR A 15 -0.44 14.87 -1.12
C THR A 15 -1.57 14.07 -0.45
N ARG A 16 -2.12 13.10 -1.18
CA ARG A 16 -3.02 12.06 -0.65
C ARG A 16 -2.33 10.69 -0.59
N PHE A 17 -1.00 10.65 -0.52
CA PHE A 17 -0.25 9.39 -0.46
C PHE A 17 0.13 9.01 0.97
N ILE A 18 0.09 7.71 1.25
CA ILE A 18 0.67 7.08 2.43
C ILE A 18 1.34 5.77 2.04
N ALA A 19 2.53 5.53 2.59
CA ALA A 19 3.33 4.34 2.31
C ALA A 19 3.31 3.36 3.49
N PHE A 20 3.30 2.07 3.21
CA PHE A 20 3.40 1.00 4.22
C PHE A 20 4.11 -0.22 3.66
N LYS A 21 4.63 -1.10 4.54
CA LYS A 21 5.10 -2.43 4.13
C LYS A 21 3.92 -3.35 3.86
N VAL A 22 4.13 -4.45 3.14
CA VAL A 22 3.00 -5.34 2.79
C VAL A 22 2.35 -5.92 4.06
N PRO A 23 1.03 -5.82 4.24
CA PRO A 23 0.34 -6.57 5.29
C PRO A 23 0.33 -8.07 4.96
N LEU A 24 0.39 -8.91 5.98
CA LEU A 24 0.47 -10.35 5.84
C LEU A 24 -0.79 -11.01 6.40
N ARG A 25 -1.33 -11.97 5.64
CA ARG A 25 -2.42 -12.84 6.10
C ARG A 25 -1.94 -13.78 7.21
N LYS A 26 -2.90 -14.27 7.99
CA LYS A 26 -2.67 -15.10 9.20
C LYS A 26 -1.75 -16.30 9.01
N THR A 27 -1.63 -16.87 7.81
CA THR A 27 -0.72 -18.02 7.57
C THR A 27 0.76 -17.66 7.71
N PHE A 28 1.13 -16.38 7.70
CA PHE A 28 2.50 -15.94 7.98
C PHE A 28 2.78 -15.78 9.48
N ASP A 29 1.76 -15.77 10.35
CA ASP A 29 1.89 -15.53 11.80
C ASP A 29 2.77 -16.56 12.51
N GLN A 30 2.84 -17.79 11.99
CA GLN A 30 3.67 -18.86 12.55
C GLN A 30 5.19 -18.53 12.53
N ASN A 31 5.60 -17.58 11.70
CA ASN A 31 6.98 -17.15 11.54
C ASN A 31 7.25 -15.76 12.17
N LEU A 32 6.29 -15.21 12.92
CA LEU A 32 6.34 -13.84 13.43
C LEU A 32 5.97 -13.79 14.91
N HIS A 33 6.72 -13.00 15.67
CA HIS A 33 6.31 -12.66 17.03
C HIS A 33 5.02 -11.82 16.99
N PRO A 34 4.11 -11.93 17.99
CA PRO A 34 2.86 -11.19 18.02
C PRO A 34 3.00 -9.68 17.78
N GLU A 35 4.04 -9.06 18.33
CA GLU A 35 4.39 -7.65 18.21
C GLU A 35 4.88 -7.24 16.81
N GLU A 36 5.36 -8.19 16.01
CA GLU A 36 5.83 -7.95 14.64
C GLU A 36 4.70 -8.04 13.61
N ARG A 37 3.56 -8.62 13.99
CA ARG A 37 2.45 -8.89 13.07
C ARG A 37 1.87 -7.60 12.52
N PHE A 38 1.52 -7.65 11.24
CA PHE A 38 0.87 -6.55 10.55
C PHE A 38 -0.05 -7.12 9.48
N SER A 39 -1.32 -7.28 9.84
CA SER A 39 -2.38 -7.80 8.97
C SER A 39 -3.10 -6.69 8.20
N PRO A 40 -3.95 -7.02 7.20
CA PRO A 40 -4.83 -6.04 6.57
C PRO A 40 -5.74 -5.32 7.58
N HIS A 41 -6.16 -6.02 8.64
CA HIS A 41 -6.93 -5.41 9.72
C HIS A 41 -6.09 -4.38 10.50
N ASP A 42 -4.83 -4.71 10.83
CA ASP A 42 -3.92 -3.80 11.51
C ASP A 42 -3.61 -2.55 10.68
N LEU A 43 -3.48 -2.71 9.36
CA LEU A 43 -3.34 -1.58 8.43
C LEU A 43 -4.52 -0.61 8.57
N ILE A 44 -5.76 -1.09 8.46
CA ILE A 44 -6.95 -0.24 8.56
C ILE A 44 -7.07 0.41 9.94
N LYS A 45 -6.77 -0.34 11.00
CA LYS A 45 -6.76 0.19 12.37
C LYS A 45 -5.75 1.32 12.53
N LYS A 46 -4.50 1.11 12.12
CA LYS A 46 -3.43 2.11 12.22
C LYS A 46 -3.68 3.35 11.37
N ILE A 47 -4.33 3.21 10.21
CA ILE A 47 -4.77 4.34 9.40
C ILE A 47 -5.78 5.21 10.16
N LYS A 48 -6.77 4.57 10.79
CA LYS A 48 -7.76 5.28 11.62
C LYS A 48 -7.14 5.95 12.85
N GLU A 49 -6.15 5.31 13.48
CA GLU A 49 -5.38 5.88 14.58
C GLU A 49 -4.64 7.17 14.17
N GLN A 50 -4.20 7.27 12.91
CA GLN A 50 -3.64 8.50 12.34
C GLN A 50 -4.71 9.55 11.94
N LYS A 51 -6.00 9.29 12.21
CA LYS A 51 -7.14 10.11 11.78
C LYS A 51 -7.26 10.28 10.26
N GLU A 52 -6.83 9.26 9.52
CA GLU A 52 -6.91 9.20 8.06
C GLU A 52 -7.87 8.08 7.61
N GLU A 53 -8.25 8.07 6.34
CA GLU A 53 -9.07 7.02 5.74
C GLU A 53 -8.43 6.56 4.42
N LEU A 54 -8.31 5.25 4.19
CA LEU A 54 -7.87 4.73 2.89
C LEU A 54 -9.06 4.65 1.92
N GLY A 55 -8.85 5.12 0.69
CA GLY A 55 -9.81 4.92 -0.41
C GLY A 55 -9.28 3.99 -1.49
N LEU A 56 -7.96 3.88 -1.64
CA LEU A 56 -7.32 3.03 -2.63
C LEU A 56 -6.04 2.43 -2.07
N ILE A 57 -5.76 1.17 -2.38
CA ILE A 57 -4.47 0.52 -2.21
C ILE A 57 -3.89 0.18 -3.58
N ILE A 58 -2.65 0.59 -3.82
CA ILE A 58 -1.84 0.19 -4.97
C ILE A 58 -0.76 -0.79 -4.47
N ASP A 59 -0.88 -2.04 -4.89
CA ASP A 59 0.04 -3.12 -4.55
C ASP A 59 1.09 -3.32 -5.65
N LEU A 60 2.34 -2.98 -5.31
CA LEU A 60 3.50 -3.08 -6.20
C LEU A 60 4.26 -4.41 -6.07
N THR A 61 3.79 -5.35 -5.24
CA THR A 61 4.46 -6.64 -5.06
C THR A 61 4.30 -7.52 -6.30
N TYR A 62 5.31 -8.31 -6.63
CA TYR A 62 5.30 -9.23 -7.78
C TYR A 62 4.69 -10.61 -7.43
N THR A 63 3.72 -10.64 -6.52
CA THR A 63 3.07 -11.86 -6.03
C THR A 63 1.74 -11.53 -5.36
N THR A 64 0.78 -12.45 -5.37
CA THR A 64 -0.54 -12.28 -4.72
C THR A 64 -0.65 -13.07 -3.40
N ARG A 65 0.46 -13.64 -2.91
CA ARG A 65 0.44 -14.57 -1.77
C ARG A 65 0.30 -13.90 -0.40
N TYR A 66 0.57 -12.60 -0.29
CA TYR A 66 0.74 -11.95 1.01
C TYR A 66 -0.58 -11.73 1.74
N TYR A 67 -1.60 -11.26 1.02
CA TYR A 67 -2.95 -11.10 1.52
C TYR A 67 -3.91 -11.04 0.33
N ARG A 68 -5.20 -11.24 0.61
CA ARG A 68 -6.28 -11.19 -0.36
C ARG A 68 -7.01 -9.85 -0.30
N PRO A 69 -7.36 -9.23 -1.43
CA PRO A 69 -8.14 -7.98 -1.44
C PRO A 69 -9.47 -8.11 -0.68
N GLU A 70 -10.05 -9.31 -0.62
CA GLU A 70 -11.28 -9.59 0.12
C GLU A 70 -11.11 -9.47 1.66
N GLU A 71 -9.87 -9.43 2.16
CA GLU A 71 -9.57 -9.16 3.58
C GLU A 71 -9.62 -7.66 3.91
N LEU A 72 -9.76 -6.79 2.91
CA LEU A 72 -9.90 -5.34 3.08
C LEU A 72 -11.39 -4.93 3.19
N PRO A 73 -11.69 -3.78 3.80
CA PRO A 73 -13.04 -3.23 3.77
C PRO A 73 -13.50 -2.98 2.34
N ALA A 74 -14.78 -3.26 2.05
CA ALA A 74 -15.37 -3.06 0.71
C ALA A 74 -15.30 -1.60 0.21
N SER A 75 -15.10 -0.63 1.11
CA SER A 75 -14.91 0.78 0.79
C SER A 75 -13.51 1.13 0.26
N VAL A 76 -12.55 0.20 0.32
CA VAL A 76 -11.17 0.39 -0.12
C VAL A 76 -10.97 -0.28 -1.46
N PHE A 77 -10.75 0.51 -2.51
CA PHE A 77 -10.38 -0.02 -3.82
C PHE A 77 -8.99 -0.65 -3.78
N TYR A 78 -8.77 -1.68 -4.59
CA TYR A 78 -7.48 -2.37 -4.69
C TYR A 78 -7.01 -2.42 -6.14
N SER A 79 -5.75 -2.05 -6.40
CA SER A 79 -5.13 -2.11 -7.71
C SER A 79 -3.77 -2.79 -7.65
N LYS A 80 -3.61 -3.86 -8.43
CA LYS A 80 -2.34 -4.59 -8.55
C LYS A 80 -1.53 -4.04 -9.72
N ILE A 81 -0.30 -3.63 -9.45
CA ILE A 81 0.67 -3.22 -10.48
C ILE A 81 1.96 -4.02 -10.26
N LEU A 82 2.11 -5.12 -10.99
CA LEU A 82 3.22 -6.05 -10.83
C LEU A 82 4.56 -5.35 -11.11
N THR A 83 5.31 -5.05 -10.04
CA THR A 83 6.59 -4.35 -10.14
C THR A 83 7.73 -5.28 -9.70
N MET A 84 8.53 -5.72 -10.68
CA MET A 84 9.70 -6.57 -10.47
C MET A 84 10.66 -5.98 -9.43
N GLY A 85 11.23 -6.84 -8.60
CA GLY A 85 12.27 -6.43 -7.63
C GLY A 85 13.59 -6.12 -8.34
N HIS A 86 14.40 -5.24 -7.74
CA HIS A 86 15.75 -4.88 -8.19
C HIS A 86 15.87 -4.30 -9.62
N GLN A 87 14.75 -3.97 -10.27
CA GLN A 87 14.71 -3.29 -11.56
C GLN A 87 13.96 -1.97 -11.41
N ILE A 88 14.37 -0.98 -12.21
CA ILE A 88 13.65 0.29 -12.31
C ILE A 88 12.31 -0.01 -13.02
N PRO A 89 11.15 0.41 -12.45
CA PRO A 89 9.87 0.24 -13.10
C PRO A 89 9.86 0.87 -14.50
N ASP A 90 9.39 0.11 -15.49
CA ASP A 90 9.35 0.56 -16.87
C ASP A 90 8.30 1.66 -17.12
N ARG A 91 8.33 2.24 -18.32
CA ARG A 91 7.39 3.32 -18.69
C ARG A 91 5.93 2.88 -18.62
N HIS A 92 5.65 1.61 -18.89
CA HIS A 92 4.29 1.08 -18.85
C HIS A 92 3.75 1.04 -17.42
N THR A 93 4.54 0.47 -16.50
CA THR A 93 4.27 0.39 -15.06
C THR A 93 4.05 1.78 -14.46
N VAL A 94 4.93 2.74 -14.77
CA VAL A 94 4.78 4.14 -14.34
C VAL A 94 3.50 4.76 -14.91
N SER A 95 3.18 4.50 -16.18
CA SER A 95 1.97 5.03 -16.80
C SER A 95 0.70 4.46 -16.18
N GLN A 96 0.68 3.16 -15.87
CA GLN A 96 -0.44 2.50 -15.19
C GLN A 96 -0.66 3.08 -13.78
N PHE A 97 0.42 3.28 -13.02
CA PHE A 97 0.33 3.91 -11.70
C PHE A 97 -0.25 5.32 -11.79
N LYS A 98 0.26 6.16 -12.71
CA LYS A 98 -0.25 7.52 -12.94
C LYS A 98 -1.71 7.51 -13.36
N TYR A 99 -2.12 6.56 -14.19
CA TYR A 99 -3.51 6.41 -14.60
C TYR A 99 -4.41 6.11 -13.39
N VAL A 100 -4.08 5.08 -12.60
CA VAL A 100 -4.86 4.67 -11.43
C VAL A 100 -4.98 5.81 -10.41
N VAL A 101 -3.88 6.51 -10.13
CA VAL A 101 -3.86 7.69 -9.24
C VAL A 101 -4.77 8.79 -9.76
N LYS A 102 -4.66 9.15 -11.05
CA LYS A 102 -5.49 10.21 -11.65
C LYS A 102 -6.97 9.87 -11.63
N GLN A 103 -7.34 8.61 -11.94
CA GLN A 103 -8.73 8.15 -11.86
C GLN A 103 -9.26 8.30 -10.43
N PHE A 104 -8.53 7.76 -9.45
CA PHE A 104 -8.95 7.84 -8.04
C PHE A 104 -9.14 9.28 -7.58
N LEU A 105 -8.18 10.17 -7.86
CA LEU A 105 -8.26 11.57 -7.46
C LEU A 105 -9.44 12.29 -8.13
N ARG A 106 -9.71 12.02 -9.41
CA ARG A 106 -10.86 12.59 -10.13
C ARG A 106 -12.19 12.15 -9.54
N ASP A 107 -12.31 10.86 -9.21
CA ASP A 107 -13.55 10.27 -8.73
C ASP A 107 -13.77 10.57 -7.23
N ASN A 108 -12.71 10.94 -6.50
CA ASN A 108 -12.74 11.28 -5.08
C ASN A 108 -12.41 12.76 -4.82
N ARG A 109 -12.76 13.67 -5.74
CA ARG A 109 -12.51 15.13 -5.61
C ARG A 109 -13.18 15.76 -4.39
N ASN A 110 -14.27 15.17 -3.90
CA ASN A 110 -15.09 15.67 -2.80
C ASN A 110 -14.71 15.11 -1.42
N ASN A 111 -13.63 14.32 -1.31
CA ASN A 111 -13.18 13.76 -0.05
C ASN A 111 -11.65 13.79 0.06
N ASN A 112 -11.13 13.44 1.25
CA ASN A 112 -9.70 13.45 1.54
C ASN A 112 -9.09 12.05 1.70
N LYS A 113 -9.76 10.99 1.22
CA LYS A 113 -9.30 9.60 1.35
C LYS A 113 -7.91 9.38 0.74
N LEU A 114 -7.06 8.60 1.37
CA LEU A 114 -5.68 8.39 0.94
C LEU A 114 -5.55 7.25 -0.09
N ILE A 115 -4.50 7.37 -0.89
CA ILE A 115 -3.93 6.34 -1.73
C ILE A 115 -2.80 5.69 -0.93
N GLY A 116 -3.06 4.48 -0.47
CA GLY A 116 -2.07 3.59 0.12
C GLY A 116 -1.19 2.97 -0.94
N VAL A 117 0.12 3.09 -0.83
CA VAL A 117 1.06 2.47 -1.78
C VAL A 117 2.01 1.57 -1.00
N HIS A 118 2.10 0.30 -1.40
CA HIS A 118 3.06 -0.61 -0.79
C HIS A 118 3.80 -1.45 -1.82
N CYS A 119 5.01 -1.84 -1.44
CA CYS A 119 5.73 -2.96 -2.01
C CYS A 119 5.99 -3.97 -0.88
N THR A 120 7.04 -4.78 -0.95
CA THR A 120 7.35 -5.70 0.16
C THR A 120 7.69 -4.95 1.45
N HIS A 121 8.55 -3.93 1.36
CA HIS A 121 9.04 -3.17 2.52
C HIS A 121 8.46 -1.75 2.61
N GLY A 122 7.66 -1.33 1.64
CA GLY A 122 7.10 0.03 1.61
C GLY A 122 8.11 1.15 1.31
N LEU A 123 9.35 0.81 0.96
CA LEU A 123 10.43 1.79 0.78
C LEU A 123 10.81 1.99 -0.69
N ASN A 124 11.63 1.11 -1.28
CA ASN A 124 12.29 1.39 -2.58
C ASN A 124 11.32 1.61 -3.75
N ARG A 125 10.50 0.61 -4.09
CA ARG A 125 9.54 0.71 -5.20
C ARG A 125 8.44 1.71 -4.90
N THR A 126 7.97 1.73 -3.66
CA THR A 126 6.96 2.69 -3.21
C THR A 126 7.44 4.13 -3.38
N GLY A 127 8.61 4.45 -2.85
CA GLY A 127 9.21 5.78 -2.97
C GLY A 127 9.48 6.17 -4.42
N TYR A 128 10.02 5.25 -5.23
CA TYR A 128 10.22 5.51 -6.65
C TYR A 128 8.91 5.89 -7.36
N MET A 129 7.83 5.13 -7.16
CA MET A 129 6.55 5.37 -7.85
C MET A 129 5.86 6.64 -7.34
N VAL A 130 5.96 6.95 -6.05
CA VAL A 130 5.36 8.15 -5.47
C VAL A 130 6.09 9.43 -5.91
N CYS A 131 7.40 9.36 -6.12
CA CYS A 131 8.21 10.53 -6.49
C CYS A 131 8.34 10.77 -8.01
N ARG A 132 7.79 9.91 -8.89
CA ARG A 132 8.05 9.91 -10.34
C ARG A 132 6.85 10.29 -11.21
#